data_AF-A0A7T7L5L2-F1
#
_entry.id   AF-A0A7T7L5L2-F1
#
_cell.length_a   1.000
_cell.length_b   1.000
_cell.length_c   1.000
_cell.angle_alpha   90.00
_cell.angle_beta   90.00
_cell.angle_gamma   90.00
#
_symmetry.space_group_name_H-M   'P 1'
#
loop_
_entity.id
_entity.type
_entity.pdbx_description
1 polymer ?
#
loop_
_entity_poly.entity_id
_entity_poly.type
_entity_poly.pdbx_seq_one_letter_code
_entity_poly.pdbx_strand_id
1 'polypeptide(L)'
;MDAAAADLTERGARVVGRVVQRRGVSDGGVKRMTVPYSSRTLLGSGKTREVAALREVSGADAVIFLNTLTDHQRRVLTGAFGCPVASLR
;
A
#
# COMPACT_ATOMS: atom_id res chain seq x y z
N MET A 1 3.55 11.16 4.09
CA MET A 1 2.76 10.98 2.84
C MET A 1 3.18 12.01 1.80
N ASP A 2 3.23 13.30 2.14
CA ASP A 2 3.61 14.33 1.16
C ASP A 2 5.07 14.23 0.69
N ALA A 3 6.01 13.99 1.59
CA ALA A 3 7.41 13.76 1.22
C ALA A 3 7.57 12.58 0.24
N ALA A 4 6.84 11.48 0.48
CA ALA A 4 6.86 10.32 -0.42
C ALA A 4 6.22 10.61 -1.78
N ALA A 5 5.18 11.44 -1.81
CA ALA A 5 4.58 11.85 -3.07
C ALA A 5 5.53 12.77 -3.87
N ALA A 6 6.23 13.67 -3.17
CA ALA A 6 7.24 14.53 -3.77
C ALA A 6 8.41 13.72 -4.35
N ASP A 7 8.97 12.78 -3.58
CA ASP A 7 10.03 11.86 -4.03
C ASP A 7 9.59 11.04 -5.27
N LEU A 8 8.36 10.52 -5.27
CA LEU A 8 7.81 9.83 -6.44
C LEU A 8 7.69 10.76 -7.67
N THR A 9 7.26 11.99 -7.47
CA THR A 9 7.16 12.99 -8.55
C THR A 9 8.52 13.44 -9.06
N GLU A 10 9.52 13.57 -8.20
CA GLU A 10 10.91 13.82 -8.58
C GLU A 10 11.48 12.69 -9.45
N ARG A 11 11.07 11.44 -9.16
CA ARG A 11 11.39 10.25 -9.98
C ARG A 11 10.54 10.14 -11.26
N GLY A 12 9.74 11.17 -11.59
CA GLY A 12 8.93 11.24 -12.81
C GLY A 12 7.55 10.58 -12.71
N ALA A 13 7.11 10.14 -11.53
CA ALA A 13 5.80 9.54 -11.36
C ALA A 13 4.70 10.59 -11.11
N ARG A 14 3.51 10.35 -11.65
CA ARG A 14 2.30 11.10 -11.31
C ARG A 14 1.52 10.38 -10.22
N VAL A 15 1.42 10.97 -9.03
CA VAL A 15 0.64 10.40 -7.91
C VAL A 15 -0.84 10.68 -8.10
N VAL A 16 -1.61 9.66 -8.52
CA VAL A 16 -3.05 9.78 -8.83
C VAL A 16 -3.99 9.40 -7.68
N GLY A 17 -3.45 8.92 -6.56
CA GLY A 17 -4.23 8.52 -5.40
C GLY A 17 -3.36 8.22 -4.18
N ARG A 18 -3.94 8.31 -2.98
CA ARG A 18 -3.24 8.04 -1.71
C ARG A 18 -4.19 7.31 -0.76
N VAL A 19 -3.69 6.23 -0.14
CA VAL A 19 -4.45 5.43 0.84
C VAL A 19 -3.62 5.27 2.10
N VAL A 20 -4.27 5.44 3.26
CA VAL A 20 -3.64 5.26 4.57
C VAL A 20 -4.40 4.20 5.36
N GLN A 21 -3.68 3.19 5.85
CA GLN A 21 -4.18 2.28 6.87
C GLN A 21 -3.67 2.70 8.24
N ARG A 22 -4.58 3.17 9.11
CA ARG A 22 -4.28 3.55 10.49
C ARG A 22 -4.32 2.33 11.42
N ARG A 23 -3.41 2.27 12.40
CA ARG A 23 -3.36 1.31 13.51
C ARG A 23 -3.09 2.05 14.83
N GLY A 24 -3.30 1.39 15.96
CA GLY A 24 -2.90 1.91 17.28
C GLY A 24 -3.97 2.71 18.03
N VAL A 25 -5.24 2.65 17.61
CA VAL A 25 -6.34 3.39 18.26
C VAL A 25 -6.88 2.66 19.51
N SER A 26 -6.52 1.39 19.70
CA SER A 26 -6.89 0.59 20.88
C SER A 26 -5.66 -0.06 21.52
N ASP A 27 -5.73 -0.43 22.80
CA ASP A 27 -4.61 -1.05 23.53
C ASP A 27 -4.04 -2.30 22.81
N GLY A 28 -4.92 -3.19 22.34
CA GLY A 28 -4.52 -4.33 21.51
C GLY A 28 -4.03 -3.98 20.10
N GLY A 29 -4.35 -2.78 19.61
CA GLY A 29 -3.84 -2.22 18.36
C GLY A 29 -2.43 -1.63 18.52
N VAL A 30 -2.14 -1.01 19.67
CA VAL A 30 -0.81 -0.48 20.03
C VAL A 30 0.18 -1.63 20.13
N LYS A 31 -0.17 -2.71 20.84
CA LYS A 31 0.67 -3.92 21.01
C LYS A 31 1.00 -4.64 19.69
N ARG A 32 0.30 -4.32 18.59
CA ARG A 32 0.48 -4.94 17.27
C ARG A 32 0.98 -3.97 16.21
N MET A 33 1.52 -2.81 16.59
CA MET A 33 1.96 -1.79 15.63
C MET A 33 3.02 -2.28 14.63
N THR A 34 3.85 -3.25 14.99
CA THR A 34 4.92 -3.79 14.14
C THR A 34 4.51 -5.01 13.31
N VAL A 35 3.33 -5.58 13.58
CA VAL A 35 2.86 -6.80 12.91
C VAL A 35 2.00 -6.41 11.71
N PRO A 36 2.10 -7.08 10.56
CA PRO A 36 1.15 -6.85 9.47
C PRO A 36 -0.31 -7.13 9.89
N TYR A 37 -1.28 -6.49 9.23
CA TYR A 37 -2.68 -6.90 9.37
C TYR A 37 -2.95 -8.26 8.71
N SER A 38 -2.15 -8.57 7.69
CA SER A 38 -2.18 -9.82 6.95
C SER A 38 -0.75 -10.13 6.50
N SER A 39 -0.26 -11.32 6.79
CA SER A 39 1.05 -11.77 6.30
C SER A 39 1.13 -11.75 4.76
N ARG A 40 -0.01 -11.90 4.07
CA ARG A 40 -0.12 -11.97 2.61
C ARG A 40 -0.15 -10.60 1.93
N THR A 41 -0.71 -9.58 2.57
CA THR A 41 -1.00 -8.29 1.92
C THR A 41 -0.47 -7.09 2.66
N LEU A 42 0.11 -7.26 3.86
CA LEU A 42 0.41 -6.21 4.85
C LEU A 42 -0.85 -5.48 5.38
N LEU A 43 -1.83 -5.24 4.51
CA LEU A 43 -3.10 -4.58 4.74
C LEU A 43 -4.20 -5.54 5.20
N GLY A 44 -5.24 -4.98 5.83
CA GLY A 44 -6.49 -5.71 6.07
C GLY A 44 -7.30 -5.85 4.77
N SER A 45 -8.17 -6.87 4.69
CA SER A 45 -8.95 -7.17 3.47
C SER A 45 -9.79 -5.99 2.94
N GLY A 46 -10.39 -5.20 3.84
CA GLY A 46 -11.11 -3.99 3.47
C GLY A 46 -10.22 -2.93 2.80
N LYS A 47 -9.00 -2.73 3.32
CA LYS A 47 -8.02 -1.81 2.72
C LYS A 47 -7.46 -2.33 1.40
N THR A 48 -7.26 -3.63 1.26
CA THR A 48 -6.90 -4.22 -0.04
C THR A 48 -7.97 -3.92 -1.09
N ARG A 49 -9.27 -4.08 -0.75
CA ARG A 49 -10.37 -3.75 -1.68
C ARG A 49 -10.44 -2.27 -2.01
N GLU A 50 -10.24 -1.39 -1.02
CA GLU A 50 -10.19 0.05 -1.23
C GLU A 50 -9.09 0.47 -2.20
N VAL A 51 -7.89 -0.10 -2.07
CA VAL A 51 -6.76 0.18 -3.00
C VAL A 51 -7.08 -0.32 -4.40
N ALA A 52 -7.66 -1.52 -4.54
CA ALA A 52 -8.05 -2.06 -5.84
C ALA A 52 -9.08 -1.17 -6.55
N ALA A 53 -10.12 -0.73 -5.83
CA ALA A 53 -11.14 0.17 -6.37
C ALA A 53 -10.55 1.53 -6.77
N LEU A 54 -9.66 2.09 -5.94
CA LEU A 54 -9.00 3.35 -6.28
C LEU A 54 -8.11 3.20 -7.53
N ARG A 55 -7.39 2.08 -7.66
CA ARG A 55 -6.60 1.78 -8.86
C ARG A 55 -7.48 1.72 -10.11
N GLU A 56 -8.63 1.06 -10.02
CA GLU A 56 -9.59 0.95 -11.13
C GLU A 56 -10.09 2.32 -11.58
N VAL A 57 -10.50 3.18 -10.64
CA VAL A 57 -11.03 4.52 -10.94
C VAL A 57 -9.95 5.47 -11.46
N SER A 58 -8.74 5.42 -10.86
CA SER A 58 -7.65 6.34 -11.23
C SER A 58 -6.85 5.90 -12.45
N GLY A 59 -6.98 4.64 -12.87
CA GLY A 59 -6.16 4.06 -13.93
C GLY A 59 -4.69 3.93 -13.54
N ALA A 60 -4.35 3.80 -12.25
CA ALA A 60 -2.96 3.77 -11.83
C ALA A 60 -2.20 2.56 -12.43
N ASP A 61 -1.02 2.84 -13.00
CA ASP A 61 -0.15 1.85 -13.63
C ASP A 61 0.60 0.99 -12.61
N ALA A 62 0.77 1.48 -11.38
CA ALA A 62 1.44 0.78 -10.29
C ALA A 62 0.92 1.21 -8.92
N VAL A 63 1.09 0.36 -7.91
CA VAL A 63 0.81 0.67 -6.51
C VAL A 63 2.10 0.66 -5.71
N ILE A 64 2.41 1.79 -5.05
CA ILE A 64 3.62 1.96 -4.26
C ILE A 64 3.30 1.94 -2.77
N PHE A 65 3.98 1.08 -2.03
CA PHE A 65 3.92 0.97 -0.57
C PHE A 65 5.08 1.71 0.07
N LEU A 66 4.85 2.48 1.12
CA LEU A 66 5.95 3.08 1.88
C LEU A 66 6.66 2.07 2.78
N ASN A 67 5.96 1.00 3.18
CA ASN A 67 6.55 -0.10 3.92
C ASN A 67 7.28 -1.06 2.96
N THR A 68 8.38 -1.63 3.43
CA THR A 68 9.05 -2.74 2.74
C THR A 68 8.12 -3.95 2.67
N LEU A 69 7.89 -4.42 1.46
CA LEU A 69 7.14 -5.63 1.18
C LEU A 69 8.11 -6.80 1.03
N THR A 70 7.70 -7.96 1.54
CA THR A 70 8.36 -9.21 1.18
C THR A 70 8.02 -9.59 -0.26
N ASP A 71 8.82 -10.46 -0.88
CA ASP A 71 8.53 -10.94 -2.23
C ASP A 71 7.20 -11.68 -2.33
N HIS A 72 6.81 -12.39 -1.26
CA HIS A 72 5.51 -13.03 -1.17
C HIS A 72 4.37 -12.00 -1.20
N GLN A 73 4.47 -10.95 -0.39
CA GLN A 73 3.47 -9.88 -0.34
C GLN A 73 3.36 -9.17 -1.69
N ARG A 74 4.50 -8.85 -2.31
CA ARG A 74 4.55 -8.23 -3.63
C ARG A 74 3.81 -9.07 -4.67
N ARG A 75 4.09 -10.37 -4.74
CA ARG A 75 3.42 -11.28 -5.69
C ARG A 75 1.91 -11.34 -5.46
N VAL A 76 1.49 -11.50 -4.21
CA VAL A 76 0.05 -11.56 -3.87
C VAL A 76 -0.66 -10.25 -4.22
N LEU A 77 -0.07 -9.11 -3.87
CA LEU A 77 -0.65 -7.79 -4.13
C LEU A 77 -0.69 -7.46 -5.63
N THR A 78 0.35 -7.80 -6.40
CA THR A 78 0.34 -7.66 -7.86
C THR A 78 -0.82 -8.43 -8.47
N GLY A 79 -1.05 -9.68 -8.05
CA GLY A 79 -2.22 -10.45 -8.50
C GLY A 79 -3.55 -9.83 -8.08
N ALA A 80 -3.63 -9.29 -6.85
CA ALA A 80 -4.85 -8.67 -6.34
C ALA A 80 -5.21 -7.33 -7.01
N PHE A 81 -4.22 -6.55 -7.45
CA PHE A 81 -4.42 -5.22 -8.04
C PHE A 81 -4.33 -5.20 -9.56
N GLY A 82 -3.88 -6.29 -10.19
CA GLY A 82 -3.74 -6.36 -11.65
C GLY A 82 -2.67 -5.44 -12.23
N CYS A 83 -1.76 -4.92 -11.40
CA CYS A 83 -0.66 -4.03 -11.80
C CYS A 83 0.57 -4.23 -10.90
N PRO A 84 1.76 -3.81 -11.35
CA PRO A 84 2.98 -3.90 -10.55
C PRO A 84 2.85 -3.25 -9.17
N VAL A 85 3.31 -3.97 -8.14
CA VAL A 85 3.41 -3.48 -6.78
C VAL A 85 4.88 -3.37 -6.36
N ALA A 86 5.22 -2.28 -5.69
CA ALA A 86 6.58 -2.05 -5.19
C ALA A 86 6.59 -1.30 -3.86
N SER A 87 7.71 -1.40 -3.15
CA SER A 87 8.00 -0.52 -2.01
C SER A 87 8.80 0.69 -2.47
N LEU A 88 8.50 1.86 -1.92
CA LEU A 88 9.34 3.05 -2.06
C LEU A 88 10.66 2.78 -1.32
N ARG A 89 11.77 2.87 -2.05
CA ARG A 89 13.13 2.79 -1.51
C ARG A 89 13.79 4.15 -1.61
#